data_AF-A0AAW0LBQ9-F1
#
_entry.id   AF-A0AAW0LBQ9-F1
#
_cell.length_a   1.000
_cell.length_b   1.000
_cell.length_c   1.000
_cell.angle_alpha   90.00
_cell.angle_beta   90.00
_cell.angle_gamma   90.00
#
_symmetry.space_group_name_H-M   'P 1'
#
loop_
_entity.id
_entity.type
_entity.pdbx_description
1 polymer ?
#
loop_
_entity_poly.entity_id
_entity_poly.type
_entity_poly.pdbx_seq_one_letter_code
_entity_poly.pdbx_strand_id
1 'polypeptide(L)'
;MVITDKLSCSASPLPNLRTQVNSPSIIPISQILQLHSPSQTILKKTHLNSLQISTTHYEHTKDKFEDTVPTMSEILDSSKAQNLDLQLQTLGPFFRITAKNLETQTELGKAEGLIRVWLKGTILHLDSIRLRRETLGMEKSIFGIGLFLGAVAIRYGYDCGCKTAELLAINDSDLYHSKLVRFYTRIGFKAVHEVSGSGFGDYAHMLVWGGIGTRMDANVEELLVKWCTRFKPRK
;
A
#
# COMPACT_ATOMS: atom_id res chain seq x y z
N MET A 1 30.55 -69.21 -36.57
CA MET A 1 31.40 -68.61 -37.63
C MET A 1 30.49 -67.80 -38.54
N VAL A 2 30.89 -66.57 -38.90
CA VAL A 2 30.12 -65.49 -39.58
C VAL A 2 29.23 -64.70 -38.61
N ILE A 3 29.77 -63.70 -37.90
CA ILE A 3 30.06 -62.29 -38.29
C ILE A 3 28.77 -61.47 -38.43
N THR A 4 28.53 -60.62 -37.43
CA THR A 4 27.72 -59.40 -37.56
C THR A 4 28.46 -58.26 -36.89
N ASP A 5 28.95 -57.32 -37.70
CA ASP A 5 29.42 -56.00 -37.32
C ASP A 5 28.30 -55.19 -36.65
N LYS A 6 28.64 -54.38 -35.64
CA LYS A 6 27.99 -53.08 -35.41
C LYS A 6 28.90 -52.13 -34.62
N LEU A 7 29.52 -51.24 -35.40
CA LEU A 7 29.74 -49.81 -35.20
C LEU A 7 29.85 -49.21 -33.79
N SER A 8 31.06 -48.69 -33.56
CA SER A 8 31.44 -47.47 -32.82
C SER A 8 30.37 -46.38 -32.78
N CYS A 9 30.24 -45.71 -31.62
CA CYS A 9 29.93 -44.28 -31.56
C CYS A 9 30.38 -43.66 -30.23
N SER A 10 31.11 -42.56 -30.39
CA SER A 10 31.69 -41.66 -29.40
C SER A 10 30.64 -40.94 -28.55
N ALA A 11 31.00 -40.71 -27.29
CA ALA A 11 30.25 -39.90 -26.32
C ALA A 11 30.11 -38.44 -26.76
N SER A 12 28.90 -37.90 -26.60
CA SER A 12 28.61 -36.46 -26.55
C SER A 12 27.68 -36.21 -25.36
N PRO A 13 27.89 -35.17 -24.54
CA PRO A 13 27.09 -34.93 -23.35
C PRO A 13 25.73 -34.31 -23.68
N LEU A 14 24.69 -34.79 -23.00
CA LEU A 14 23.32 -34.30 -23.09
C LEU A 14 23.18 -32.90 -22.43
N PRO A 15 22.40 -31.97 -23.02
CA PRO A 15 22.07 -30.71 -22.38
C PRO A 15 20.94 -30.87 -21.36
N ASN A 16 21.10 -30.17 -20.22
CA ASN A 16 20.14 -30.09 -19.11
C ASN A 16 18.76 -29.58 -19.55
N LEU A 17 17.73 -30.40 -19.37
CA LEU A 17 16.34 -30.00 -19.53
C LEU A 17 15.87 -29.28 -18.25
N ARG A 18 15.99 -27.95 -18.23
CA ARG A 18 15.45 -27.10 -17.17
C ARG A 18 13.97 -26.83 -17.44
N THR A 19 13.10 -27.48 -16.68
CA THR A 19 11.66 -27.21 -16.65
C THR A 19 11.41 -25.76 -16.24
N GLN A 20 11.05 -24.91 -17.21
CA GLN A 20 10.59 -23.54 -16.97
C GLN A 20 9.18 -23.60 -16.38
N VAL A 21 9.09 -23.49 -15.06
CA VAL A 21 7.85 -23.15 -14.37
C VAL A 21 7.58 -21.67 -14.65
N ASN A 22 6.66 -21.39 -15.57
CA ASN A 22 6.16 -20.04 -15.83
C ASN A 22 5.56 -19.47 -14.54
N SER A 23 6.36 -18.69 -13.82
CA SER A 23 5.93 -17.93 -12.65
C SER A 23 5.13 -16.72 -13.13
N PRO A 24 3.92 -16.46 -12.59
CA PRO A 24 3.17 -15.25 -12.93
C PRO A 24 4.05 -14.06 -12.56
N SER A 25 4.32 -13.23 -13.55
CA SER A 25 5.31 -12.19 -13.42
C SER A 25 4.72 -11.08 -12.52
N ILE A 26 5.34 -10.91 -11.35
CA ILE A 26 5.01 -9.90 -10.32
C ILE A 26 5.61 -8.56 -10.77
N ILE A 27 4.86 -7.45 -10.67
CA ILE A 27 5.41 -6.10 -10.80
C ILE A 27 5.36 -5.43 -9.43
N PRO A 28 6.51 -5.08 -8.84
CA PRO A 28 6.53 -4.11 -7.76
C PRO A 28 6.10 -2.74 -8.31
N ILE A 29 5.45 -1.92 -7.48
CA ILE A 29 4.96 -0.55 -7.82
C ILE A 29 6.04 0.33 -8.51
N SER A 30 7.31 -0.07 -8.39
CA SER A 30 8.50 0.48 -9.05
C SER A 30 8.42 0.69 -10.57
N GLN A 31 7.72 -0.15 -11.35
CA GLN A 31 7.66 0.01 -12.83
C GLN A 31 6.66 1.07 -13.32
N ILE A 32 5.86 1.64 -12.43
CA ILE A 32 4.64 2.38 -12.78
C ILE A 32 4.84 3.90 -12.70
N LEU A 33 5.72 4.33 -11.80
CA LEU A 33 5.97 5.74 -11.48
C LEU A 33 6.82 6.47 -12.53
N GLN A 34 7.11 5.86 -13.69
CA GLN A 34 7.95 6.47 -14.74
C GLN A 34 7.19 7.37 -15.73
N LEU A 35 5.85 7.33 -15.78
CA LEU A 35 5.12 7.90 -16.94
C LEU A 35 4.32 9.20 -16.72
N HIS A 36 4.14 9.73 -15.51
CA HIS A 36 3.27 10.91 -15.35
C HIS A 36 3.75 11.88 -14.26
N SER A 37 4.21 13.07 -14.68
CA SER A 37 4.45 14.23 -13.80
C SER A 37 3.78 15.48 -14.39
N PRO A 38 2.82 16.11 -13.68
CA PRO A 38 2.48 17.50 -13.92
C PRO A 38 3.10 18.40 -12.82
N SER A 39 3.83 19.42 -13.27
CA SER A 39 4.32 20.57 -12.49
C SER A 39 3.18 21.48 -12.04
N GLN A 40 3.15 21.94 -10.78
CA GLN A 40 2.56 23.24 -10.40
C GLN A 40 3.22 23.87 -9.15
N THR A 41 3.81 25.04 -9.41
CA THR A 41 3.73 26.37 -8.77
C THR A 41 3.42 26.60 -7.28
N ILE A 42 4.16 27.59 -6.77
CA ILE A 42 4.31 28.21 -5.45
C ILE A 42 3.07 29.00 -4.98
N LEU A 43 2.74 28.93 -3.67
CA LEU A 43 1.97 29.96 -2.97
C LEU A 43 2.52 30.22 -1.55
N LYS A 44 2.50 31.49 -1.15
CA LYS A 44 3.22 32.11 -0.03
C LYS A 44 2.55 31.93 1.34
N LYS A 45 3.40 32.07 2.36
CA LYS A 45 3.22 31.91 3.81
C LYS A 45 2.76 33.21 4.48
N THR A 46 1.80 33.15 5.43
CA THR A 46 1.52 34.18 6.45
C THR A 46 1.05 33.47 7.72
N HIS A 47 1.89 33.42 8.75
CA HIS A 47 1.89 34.18 10.01
C HIS A 47 0.74 33.85 10.97
N LEU A 48 1.13 33.17 12.06
CA LEU A 48 0.34 32.73 13.22
C LEU A 48 -0.17 33.90 14.06
N ASN A 49 -1.32 33.75 14.69
CA ASN A 49 -1.64 34.48 15.92
C ASN A 49 -2.46 33.64 16.93
N SER A 50 -1.94 33.68 18.15
CA SER A 50 -2.46 33.42 19.50
C SER A 50 -3.64 32.48 19.77
N LEU A 51 -3.34 31.54 20.66
CA LEU A 51 -4.22 30.64 21.40
C LEU A 51 -5.17 31.38 22.35
N GLN A 52 -6.47 31.07 22.28
CA GLN A 52 -7.38 31.10 23.43
C GLN A 52 -8.20 29.81 23.41
N ILE A 53 -7.90 28.92 24.35
CA ILE A 53 -8.57 27.63 24.55
C ILE A 53 -9.85 27.91 25.34
N SER A 54 -11.01 27.67 24.75
CA SER A 54 -12.32 27.67 25.42
C SER A 54 -13.00 26.32 25.22
N THR A 55 -13.30 25.66 26.34
CA THR A 55 -13.64 24.24 26.51
C THR A 55 -15.08 23.89 26.10
N THR A 56 -15.71 24.66 25.21
CA THR A 56 -17.11 24.45 24.76
C THR A 56 -17.24 24.04 23.29
N HIS A 57 -16.12 23.88 22.57
CA HIS A 57 -16.10 23.57 21.14
C HIS A 57 -15.94 22.07 20.80
N TYR A 58 -15.77 21.20 21.80
CA TYR A 58 -15.37 19.80 21.58
C TYR A 58 -16.48 18.88 21.06
N GLU A 59 -17.75 19.12 21.41
CA GLU A 59 -18.87 18.25 20.96
C GLU A 59 -19.33 18.61 19.54
N HIS A 60 -19.49 19.90 19.23
CA HIS A 60 -19.95 20.33 17.89
C HIS A 60 -18.96 20.03 16.76
N THR A 61 -17.66 19.95 17.08
CA THR A 61 -16.63 19.61 16.09
C THR A 61 -16.60 18.12 15.80
N LYS A 62 -17.00 17.26 16.75
CA LYS A 62 -17.02 15.81 16.58
C LYS A 62 -18.11 15.35 15.61
N ASP A 63 -19.33 15.90 15.74
CA ASP A 63 -20.46 15.60 14.85
C ASP A 63 -20.18 16.00 13.38
N LYS A 64 -19.60 17.20 13.16
CA LYS A 64 -19.18 17.61 11.81
C LYS A 64 -18.05 16.76 11.23
N PHE A 65 -17.19 16.20 12.09
CA PHE A 65 -16.06 15.37 11.65
C PHE A 65 -16.50 13.96 11.27
N GLU A 66 -17.41 13.33 12.03
CA GLU A 66 -17.97 12.02 11.67
C GLU A 66 -18.72 12.08 10.33
N ASP A 67 -19.46 13.16 10.08
CA ASP A 67 -20.09 13.44 8.79
C ASP A 67 -19.08 13.58 7.64
N THR A 68 -17.80 13.78 7.93
CA THR A 68 -16.73 13.95 6.94
C THR A 68 -15.96 12.65 6.67
N VAL A 69 -15.94 11.69 7.60
CA VAL A 69 -15.20 10.43 7.42
C VAL A 69 -16.01 9.46 6.53
N PRO A 70 -15.47 8.97 5.40
CA PRO A 70 -16.17 8.01 4.56
C PRO A 70 -16.40 6.69 5.29
N THR A 71 -17.61 6.15 5.17
CA THR A 71 -17.98 4.81 5.66
C THR A 71 -17.36 3.72 4.80
N MET A 72 -17.28 2.49 5.34
CA MET A 72 -16.81 1.34 4.55
C MET A 72 -17.69 1.14 3.30
N SER A 73 -19.02 1.28 3.42
CA SER A 73 -19.93 1.14 2.27
C SER A 73 -19.64 2.18 1.19
N GLU A 74 -19.45 3.45 1.55
CA GLU A 74 -19.14 4.50 0.56
C GLU A 74 -17.85 4.21 -0.21
N ILE A 75 -16.82 3.69 0.48
CA ILE A 75 -15.56 3.28 -0.16
C ILE A 75 -15.80 2.13 -1.14
N LEU A 76 -16.52 1.09 -0.73
CA LEU A 76 -16.81 -0.09 -1.55
C LEU A 76 -17.74 0.24 -2.73
N ASP A 77 -18.73 1.10 -2.54
CA ASP A 77 -19.65 1.49 -3.61
C ASP A 77 -18.96 2.40 -4.62
N SER A 78 -18.11 3.31 -4.15
CA SER A 78 -17.23 4.09 -5.02
C SER A 78 -16.22 3.21 -5.77
N SER A 79 -15.77 2.09 -5.22
CA SER A 79 -14.88 1.16 -5.93
C SER A 79 -15.62 0.39 -7.02
N LYS A 80 -16.86 -0.05 -6.75
CA LYS A 80 -17.72 -0.72 -7.74
C LYS A 80 -18.05 0.20 -8.92
N ALA A 81 -18.32 1.49 -8.66
CA ALA A 81 -18.46 2.50 -9.71
C ALA A 81 -17.17 2.64 -10.56
N GLN A 82 -16.05 2.17 -10.02
CA GLN A 82 -14.77 2.06 -10.72
C GLN A 82 -14.46 0.63 -11.21
N ASN A 83 -15.45 -0.25 -11.40
CA ASN A 83 -15.25 -1.64 -11.87
C ASN A 83 -14.23 -2.42 -10.99
N LEU A 84 -14.18 -2.09 -9.70
CA LEU A 84 -13.33 -2.74 -8.70
C LEU A 84 -14.20 -3.38 -7.62
N ASP A 85 -14.06 -4.69 -7.48
CA ASP A 85 -14.57 -5.44 -6.35
C ASP A 85 -13.48 -5.55 -5.27
N LEU A 86 -13.76 -5.03 -4.08
CA LEU A 86 -12.84 -5.01 -2.96
C LEU A 86 -13.36 -5.92 -1.85
N GLN A 87 -12.53 -6.84 -1.39
CA GLN A 87 -12.88 -7.76 -0.31
C GLN A 87 -11.85 -7.67 0.82
N LEU A 88 -12.33 -7.32 2.02
CA LEU A 88 -11.57 -7.42 3.26
C LEU A 88 -11.76 -8.81 3.89
N GLN A 89 -10.66 -9.42 4.31
CA GLN A 89 -10.62 -10.70 5.01
C GLN A 89 -9.73 -10.54 6.25
N THR A 90 -10.17 -11.08 7.39
CA THR A 90 -9.46 -10.95 8.66
C THR A 90 -9.18 -12.32 9.28
N LEU A 91 -7.99 -12.49 9.86
CA LEU A 91 -7.62 -13.67 10.63
C LEU A 91 -6.84 -13.23 11.87
N GLY A 92 -7.54 -13.13 13.01
CA GLY A 92 -6.97 -12.54 14.22
C GLY A 92 -6.56 -11.08 13.98
N PRO A 93 -5.35 -10.66 14.40
CA PRO A 93 -4.90 -9.28 14.19
C PRO A 93 -4.56 -8.99 12.72
N PHE A 94 -4.40 -10.03 11.89
CA PHE A 94 -4.01 -9.88 10.49
C PHE A 94 -5.22 -9.62 9.60
N PHE A 95 -5.01 -8.85 8.55
CA PHE A 95 -6.00 -8.64 7.52
C PHE A 95 -5.38 -8.69 6.12
N ARG A 96 -6.22 -9.00 5.15
CA ARG A 96 -5.91 -8.96 3.73
C ARG A 96 -7.07 -8.31 3.00
N ILE A 97 -6.74 -7.42 2.07
CA ILE A 97 -7.68 -6.81 1.15
C ILE A 97 -7.30 -7.26 -0.25
N THR A 98 -8.27 -7.76 -1.00
CA THR A 98 -8.09 -8.15 -2.40
C THR A 98 -8.91 -7.23 -3.29
N ALA A 99 -8.29 -6.73 -4.36
CA ALA A 99 -8.97 -6.01 -5.42
C ALA A 99 -9.08 -6.91 -6.65
N LYS A 100 -10.30 -7.07 -7.17
CA LYS A 100 -10.59 -7.77 -8.42
C LYS A 100 -11.30 -6.84 -9.39
N ASN A 101 -11.18 -7.12 -10.67
CA ASN A 101 -12.07 -6.55 -11.67
C ASN A 101 -13.49 -7.12 -11.43
N LEU A 102 -14.50 -6.25 -11.37
CA LEU A 102 -15.86 -6.66 -11.03
C LEU A 102 -16.46 -7.59 -12.11
N GLU A 103 -16.17 -7.33 -13.38
CA GLU A 103 -16.69 -8.10 -14.52
C GLU A 103 -15.92 -9.41 -14.74
N THR A 104 -14.59 -9.34 -14.86
CA THR A 104 -13.76 -10.49 -15.23
C THR A 104 -13.34 -11.34 -14.04
N GLN A 105 -13.54 -10.85 -12.81
CA GLN A 105 -13.11 -11.48 -11.56
C GLN A 105 -11.58 -11.71 -11.47
N THR A 106 -10.81 -11.09 -12.36
CA THR A 106 -9.34 -11.17 -12.34
C THR A 106 -8.80 -10.35 -11.18
N GLU A 107 -7.85 -10.90 -10.43
CA GLU A 107 -7.19 -10.18 -9.35
C GLU A 107 -6.30 -9.06 -9.91
N LEU A 108 -6.52 -7.84 -9.45
CA LEU A 108 -5.77 -6.65 -9.84
C LEU A 108 -4.71 -6.30 -8.80
N GLY A 109 -4.96 -6.60 -7.54
CA GLY A 109 -3.99 -6.37 -6.48
C GLY A 109 -4.46 -6.83 -5.12
N LYS A 110 -3.56 -6.71 -4.15
CA LYS A 110 -3.82 -7.03 -2.76
C LYS A 110 -3.05 -6.12 -1.82
N ALA A 111 -3.58 -5.92 -0.62
CA ALA A 111 -2.91 -5.28 0.49
C ALA A 111 -3.03 -6.14 1.75
N GLU A 112 -1.99 -6.19 2.56
CA GLU A 112 -1.89 -7.01 3.77
C GLU A 112 -1.35 -6.14 4.90
N GLY A 113 -1.78 -6.45 6.12
CA GLY A 113 -1.33 -5.75 7.32
C GLY A 113 -1.85 -6.42 8.59
N LEU A 114 -1.60 -5.77 9.72
CA LEU A 114 -2.12 -6.22 11.00
C LEU A 114 -2.43 -5.07 11.96
N ILE A 115 -3.28 -5.35 12.94
CA ILE A 115 -3.55 -4.48 14.08
C ILE A 115 -2.58 -4.83 15.21
N ARG A 116 -1.67 -3.93 15.53
CA ARG A 116 -0.72 -4.07 16.65
C ARG A 116 -1.32 -3.46 17.90
N VAL A 117 -1.44 -4.24 18.96
CA VAL A 117 -1.85 -3.74 20.28
C VAL A 117 -0.60 -3.32 21.05
N TRP A 118 -0.56 -2.06 21.52
CA TRP A 118 0.52 -1.52 22.34
C TRP A 118 -0.02 -0.87 23.61
N LEU A 119 0.85 -0.61 24.59
CA LEU A 119 0.51 0.05 25.86
C LEU A 119 -0.19 1.41 25.70
N LYS A 120 -0.03 2.07 24.55
CA LYS A 120 -0.58 3.40 24.24
C LYS A 120 -1.74 3.37 23.24
N GLY A 121 -2.29 2.19 22.96
CA GLY A 121 -3.41 2.00 22.03
C GLY A 121 -3.08 1.04 20.89
N THR A 122 -3.95 1.02 19.87
CA THR A 122 -3.79 0.17 18.68
C THR A 122 -3.15 0.94 17.53
N ILE A 123 -2.25 0.28 16.81
CA ILE A 123 -1.56 0.81 15.64
C ILE A 123 -1.94 -0.05 14.44
N LEU A 124 -2.33 0.59 13.35
CA LEU A 124 -2.52 -0.07 12.07
C LEU A 124 -1.17 -0.21 11.39
N HIS A 125 -0.69 -1.44 11.25
CA HIS A 125 0.58 -1.74 10.60
C HIS A 125 0.32 -2.22 9.17
N LEU A 126 0.74 -1.43 8.19
CA LEU A 126 0.59 -1.73 6.77
C LEU A 126 1.87 -2.41 6.27
N ASP A 127 1.79 -3.71 6.03
CA ASP A 127 2.93 -4.54 5.68
C ASP A 127 3.24 -4.49 4.18
N SER A 128 2.25 -4.84 3.35
CA SER A 128 2.47 -4.90 1.90
C SER A 128 1.28 -4.45 1.09
N ILE A 129 1.58 -3.85 -0.06
CA ILE A 129 0.62 -3.58 -1.13
C ILE A 129 1.25 -4.00 -2.46
N ARG A 130 0.53 -4.82 -3.22
CA ARG A 130 1.00 -5.42 -4.46
C ARG A 130 -0.07 -5.28 -5.53
N LEU A 131 0.31 -4.74 -6.68
CA LEU A 131 -0.56 -4.60 -7.84
C LEU A 131 -0.03 -5.49 -8.95
N ARG A 132 -0.92 -6.18 -9.66
CA ARG A 132 -0.53 -7.10 -10.74
C ARG A 132 -0.37 -6.39 -12.08
N ARG A 133 0.26 -7.06 -13.05
CA ARG A 133 0.50 -6.52 -14.40
C ARG A 133 -0.77 -6.10 -15.11
N GLU A 134 -1.85 -6.85 -14.88
CA GLU A 134 -3.17 -6.64 -15.44
C GLU A 134 -3.71 -5.24 -15.08
N THR A 135 -3.28 -4.67 -13.95
CA THR A 135 -3.59 -3.29 -13.55
C THR A 135 -2.96 -2.24 -14.47
N LEU A 136 -1.85 -2.55 -15.16
CA LEU A 136 -1.21 -1.64 -16.13
C LEU A 136 -2.03 -1.45 -17.40
N GLY A 137 -2.76 -2.49 -17.82
CA GLY A 137 -3.56 -2.48 -19.04
C GLY A 137 -4.92 -1.83 -18.87
N MET A 138 -5.29 -1.47 -17.64
CA MET A 138 -6.53 -0.74 -17.37
C MET A 138 -6.32 0.75 -17.71
N GLU A 139 -7.33 1.39 -18.30
CA GLU A 139 -7.34 2.87 -18.43
C GLU A 139 -7.30 3.60 -17.07
N LYS A 140 -7.44 2.86 -15.98
CA LYS A 140 -7.46 3.38 -14.62
C LYS A 140 -6.04 3.58 -14.14
N SER A 141 -5.80 4.73 -13.53
CA SER A 141 -4.52 4.94 -12.85
C SER A 141 -4.35 3.91 -11.75
N ILE A 142 -3.22 3.23 -11.79
CA ILE A 142 -2.72 2.30 -10.77
C ILE A 142 -2.70 2.96 -9.39
N PHE A 143 -2.44 4.26 -9.37
CA PHE A 143 -2.56 5.13 -8.21
C PHE A 143 -3.96 5.08 -7.60
N GLY A 144 -5.01 4.99 -8.43
CA GLY A 144 -6.40 4.89 -8.01
C GLY A 144 -6.71 3.56 -7.30
N ILE A 145 -6.29 2.42 -7.86
CA ILE A 145 -6.48 1.11 -7.23
C ILE A 145 -5.71 1.04 -5.90
N GLY A 146 -4.46 1.52 -5.88
CA GLY A 146 -3.67 1.61 -4.66
C GLY A 146 -4.35 2.47 -3.57
N LEU A 147 -4.97 3.59 -3.95
CA LEU A 147 -5.71 4.44 -3.04
C LEU A 147 -6.95 3.75 -2.47
N PHE A 148 -7.67 2.95 -3.26
CA PHE A 148 -8.81 2.17 -2.79
C PHE A 148 -8.41 1.06 -1.81
N LEU A 149 -7.36 0.28 -2.13
CA LEU A 149 -6.80 -0.70 -1.20
C LEU A 149 -6.36 -0.04 0.12
N GLY A 150 -5.67 1.10 0.01
CA GLY A 150 -5.27 1.91 1.16
C GLY A 150 -6.48 2.40 1.96
N ALA A 151 -7.52 2.92 1.31
CA ALA A 151 -8.70 3.44 1.99
C ALA A 151 -9.47 2.37 2.77
N VAL A 152 -9.63 1.17 2.21
CA VAL A 152 -10.22 0.04 2.96
C VAL A 152 -9.36 -0.32 4.16
N ALA A 153 -8.03 -0.35 4.02
CA ALA A 153 -7.11 -0.65 5.13
C ALA A 153 -7.18 0.40 6.25
N ILE A 154 -7.12 1.69 5.88
CA ILE A 154 -7.21 2.79 6.84
C ILE A 154 -8.59 2.81 7.51
N ARG A 155 -9.68 2.60 6.76
CA ARG A 155 -11.03 2.55 7.34
C ARG A 155 -11.16 1.38 8.31
N TYR A 156 -10.66 0.20 7.95
CA TYR A 156 -10.63 -0.93 8.86
C TYR A 156 -9.85 -0.62 10.14
N GLY A 157 -8.67 0.00 10.03
CA GLY A 157 -7.91 0.45 11.20
C GLY A 157 -8.68 1.47 12.05
N TYR A 158 -9.39 2.41 11.44
CA TYR A 158 -10.25 3.35 12.15
C TYR A 158 -11.34 2.63 12.95
N ASP A 159 -12.02 1.66 12.34
CA ASP A 159 -13.06 0.85 12.98
C ASP A 159 -12.48 0.00 14.13
N CYS A 160 -11.22 -0.43 14.02
CA CYS A 160 -10.47 -1.09 15.11
C CYS A 160 -9.91 -0.10 16.17
N GLY A 161 -10.24 1.18 16.09
CA GLY A 161 -9.81 2.21 17.04
C GLY A 161 -8.36 2.68 16.88
N CYS A 162 -7.69 2.33 15.79
CA CYS A 162 -6.31 2.77 15.54
C CYS A 162 -6.27 4.28 15.30
N LYS A 163 -5.34 4.96 15.99
CA LYS A 163 -5.07 6.39 15.78
C LYS A 163 -3.94 6.63 14.79
N THR A 164 -3.00 5.70 14.74
CA THR A 164 -1.82 5.77 13.89
C THR A 164 -1.81 4.62 12.91
N ALA A 165 -1.52 4.93 11.64
CA ALA A 165 -1.12 3.98 10.63
C ALA A 165 0.38 4.11 10.39
N GLU A 166 1.10 2.99 10.32
CA GLU A 166 2.53 2.95 10.03
C GLU A 166 2.82 2.07 8.82
N LEU A 167 3.86 2.42 8.07
CA LEU A 167 4.40 1.64 6.95
C LEU A 167 5.92 1.82 6.85
N LEU A 168 6.59 0.91 6.14
CA LEU A 168 7.99 1.08 5.73
C LEU A 168 8.08 1.32 4.22
N ALA A 169 8.68 2.44 3.83
CA ALA A 169 9.17 2.64 2.47
C ALA A 169 10.54 1.95 2.35
N ILE A 170 10.55 0.67 1.98
CA ILE A 170 11.78 -0.14 1.83
C ILE A 170 12.73 0.52 0.82
N ASN A 171 14.03 0.50 1.13
CA ASN A 171 15.08 1.00 0.24
C ASN A 171 15.73 -0.15 -0.56
N ASP A 172 15.09 -0.57 -1.65
CA ASP A 172 15.71 -1.49 -2.63
C ASP A 172 16.72 -0.77 -3.54
N SER A 173 16.48 0.51 -3.84
CA SER A 173 17.42 1.42 -4.49
C SER A 173 17.03 2.87 -4.19
N ASP A 174 18.02 3.77 -4.15
CA ASP A 174 17.79 5.16 -3.75
C ASP A 174 16.74 5.88 -4.61
N LEU A 175 16.72 5.60 -5.93
CA LEU A 175 15.73 6.16 -6.84
C LEU A 175 14.31 5.63 -6.55
N TYR A 176 14.16 4.35 -6.23
CA TYR A 176 12.85 3.78 -5.90
C TYR A 176 12.40 4.23 -4.52
N HIS A 177 13.31 4.24 -3.56
CA HIS A 177 13.07 4.68 -2.20
C HIS A 177 12.55 6.11 -2.15
N SER A 178 13.26 7.05 -2.80
CA SER A 178 12.84 8.46 -2.86
C SER A 178 11.46 8.65 -3.52
N LYS A 179 11.13 7.85 -4.55
CA LYS A 179 9.80 7.85 -5.17
C LYS A 179 8.71 7.35 -4.23
N LEU A 180 8.96 6.26 -3.51
CA LEU A 180 8.02 5.71 -2.53
C LEU A 180 7.77 6.70 -1.38
N VAL A 181 8.84 7.27 -0.80
CA VAL A 181 8.72 8.28 0.25
C VAL A 181 7.92 9.48 -0.23
N ARG A 182 8.20 10.00 -1.44
CA ARG A 182 7.44 11.13 -2.02
C ARG A 182 5.97 10.78 -2.26
N PHE A 183 5.68 9.57 -2.74
CA PHE A 183 4.33 9.08 -2.94
C PHE A 183 3.55 9.02 -1.61
N TYR A 184 4.12 8.37 -0.59
CA TYR A 184 3.46 8.22 0.70
C TYR A 184 3.29 9.57 1.42
N THR A 185 4.26 10.47 1.27
CA THR A 185 4.16 11.86 1.73
C THR A 185 2.97 12.58 1.10
N ARG A 186 2.79 12.45 -0.22
CA ARG A 186 1.68 13.09 -0.95
C ARG A 186 0.32 12.61 -0.43
N ILE A 187 0.18 11.32 -0.14
CA ILE A 187 -1.10 10.77 0.33
C ILE A 187 -1.36 11.05 1.81
N GLY A 188 -0.35 11.40 2.61
CA GLY A 188 -0.52 11.95 3.97
C GLY A 188 0.38 11.35 5.05
N PHE A 189 1.26 10.41 4.71
CA PHE A 189 2.25 9.89 5.65
C PHE A 189 3.40 10.88 5.88
N LYS A 190 4.06 10.79 7.02
CA LYS A 190 5.22 11.59 7.38
C LYS A 190 6.37 10.65 7.72
N ALA A 191 7.57 10.96 7.21
CA ALA A 191 8.77 10.21 7.60
C ALA A 191 9.04 10.42 9.10
N VAL A 192 9.23 9.32 9.82
CA VAL A 192 9.46 9.33 11.28
C VAL A 192 10.87 8.89 11.61
N HIS A 193 11.35 7.83 10.96
CA HIS A 193 12.66 7.25 11.25
C HIS A 193 13.26 6.64 9.99
N GLU A 194 14.54 6.91 9.75
CA GLU A 194 15.31 6.22 8.72
C GLU A 194 15.97 5.00 9.36
N VAL A 195 15.54 3.81 8.94
CA VAL A 195 16.08 2.53 9.39
C VAL A 195 17.32 2.25 8.55
N SER A 196 18.50 2.72 8.99
CA SER A 196 19.77 2.55 8.26
C SER A 196 20.44 1.21 8.52
N GLY A 197 20.08 0.52 9.60
CA GLY A 197 20.63 -0.78 9.99
C GLY A 197 21.98 -0.70 10.71
N SER A 198 22.38 0.51 11.13
CA SER A 198 23.66 0.81 11.77
C SER A 198 23.50 1.17 13.25
N GLY A 199 22.33 1.65 13.67
CA GLY A 199 22.02 1.95 15.06
C GLY A 199 21.41 0.77 15.81
N PHE A 200 21.62 0.68 17.12
CA PHE A 200 21.03 -0.38 17.95
C PHE A 200 19.48 -0.38 17.92
N GLY A 201 18.86 0.79 17.75
CA GLY A 201 17.41 0.94 17.54
C GLY A 201 16.91 0.46 16.18
N ASP A 202 17.79 0.37 15.17
CA ASP A 202 17.42 -0.07 13.83
C ASP A 202 17.15 -1.57 13.79
N TYR A 203 17.82 -2.37 14.64
CA TYR A 203 17.62 -3.82 14.66
C TYR A 203 16.18 -4.21 15.02
N ALA A 204 15.55 -3.51 15.98
CA ALA A 204 14.15 -3.75 16.31
C ALA A 204 13.22 -3.39 15.14
N HIS A 205 13.53 -2.30 14.42
CA HIS A 205 12.79 -1.92 13.22
C HIS A 205 13.01 -2.88 12.06
N MET A 206 14.23 -3.36 11.85
CA MET A 206 14.56 -4.38 10.86
C MET A 206 13.89 -5.72 11.16
N LEU A 207 13.74 -6.10 12.43
CA LEU A 207 13.00 -7.31 12.81
C LEU A 207 11.50 -7.18 12.51
N VAL A 208 10.92 -5.99 12.73
CA VAL A 208 9.49 -5.75 12.49
C VAL A 208 9.18 -5.64 11.00
N TRP A 209 10.03 -4.96 10.22
CA TRP A 209 9.76 -4.62 8.83
C TRP A 209 10.54 -5.45 7.81
N GLY A 210 11.53 -6.24 8.25
CA GLY A 210 12.32 -7.12 7.40
C GLY A 210 13.34 -6.42 6.49
N GLY A 211 13.61 -5.11 6.64
CA GLY A 211 14.51 -4.38 5.76
C GLY A 211 14.89 -2.97 6.20
N ILE A 212 15.81 -2.38 5.43
CA ILE A 212 16.26 -0.98 5.53
C ILE A 212 15.28 -0.10 4.76
N GLY A 213 15.01 1.10 5.26
CA GLY A 213 14.09 2.02 4.59
C GLY A 213 13.66 3.17 5.49
N THR A 214 12.65 3.91 5.05
CA THR A 214 12.10 5.03 5.81
C THR A 214 10.77 4.60 6.41
N ARG A 215 10.70 4.52 7.74
CA ARG A 215 9.45 4.34 8.47
C ARG A 215 8.64 5.61 8.38
N MET A 216 7.36 5.45 8.04
CA MET A 216 6.44 6.57 7.91
C MET A 216 5.15 6.30 8.69
N ASP A 217 4.66 7.33 9.36
CA ASP A 217 3.42 7.27 10.15
C ASP A 217 2.40 8.30 9.64
N ALA A 218 1.12 8.04 9.88
CA ALA A 218 0.02 8.95 9.60
C ALA A 218 -1.07 8.83 10.68
N ASN A 219 -1.82 9.90 10.88
CA ASN A 219 -3.05 9.83 11.66
C ASN A 219 -4.17 9.24 10.78
N VAL A 220 -4.80 8.17 11.25
CA VAL A 220 -5.81 7.40 10.51
C VAL A 220 -7.01 8.27 10.11
N GLU A 221 -7.48 9.11 11.02
CA GLU A 221 -8.63 9.97 10.81
C GLU A 221 -8.33 11.10 9.80
N GLU A 222 -7.15 11.72 9.92
CA GLU A 222 -6.69 12.72 8.95
C GLU A 222 -6.59 12.14 7.53
N LEU A 223 -6.15 10.89 7.38
CA LEU A 223 -6.11 10.21 6.09
C LEU A 223 -7.51 10.04 5.50
N LEU A 224 -8.47 9.58 6.29
CA LEU A 224 -9.85 9.38 5.83
C LEU A 224 -10.51 10.70 5.41
N VAL A 225 -10.33 11.76 6.19
CA VAL A 225 -10.83 13.10 5.84
C VAL A 225 -10.17 13.60 4.56
N LYS A 226 -8.84 13.45 4.43
CA LYS A 226 -8.10 13.88 3.24
C LYS A 226 -8.55 13.15 1.97
N TRP A 227 -8.89 11.87 2.08
CA TRP A 227 -9.30 11.06 0.93
C TRP A 227 -10.81 11.04 0.70
N CYS A 228 -11.61 11.57 1.62
CA CYS A 228 -13.07 11.58 1.58
C CYS A 228 -13.67 12.00 0.23
N THR A 229 -13.13 13.06 -0.38
CA THR A 229 -13.59 13.59 -1.68
C THR A 229 -13.53 12.59 -2.83
N ARG A 230 -12.79 11.49 -2.67
CA ARG A 230 -12.67 10.41 -3.64
C ARG A 230 -13.71 9.32 -3.49
N PHE A 231 -14.34 9.19 -2.34
CA PHE A 231 -15.24 8.08 -2.01
C PHE A 231 -16.69 8.51 -1.83
N LYS A 232 -16.93 9.77 -1.46
CA LYS A 232 -18.30 10.27 -1.36
C LYS A 232 -18.91 10.48 -2.75
N PRO A 233 -20.18 10.09 -2.93
CA PRO A 233 -20.90 10.38 -4.15
C PRO A 233 -20.95 11.89 -4.36
N ARG A 234 -20.70 12.33 -5.60
CA ARG A 234 -20.94 13.72 -5.98
C ARG A 234 -22.45 13.90 -6.04
N LYS A 235 -22.98 14.72 -5.13
CA LYS A 235 -24.38 15.17 -5.18
C LYS A 235 -24.62 16.02 -6.41
#